data_AF-A0A841JTZ5-F1
#
_entry.id   AF-A0A841JTZ5-F1
#
_cell.length_a   1.000
_cell.length_b   1.000
_cell.length_c   1.000
_cell.angle_alpha   90.00
_cell.angle_beta   90.00
_cell.angle_gamma   90.00
#
_symmetry.space_group_name_H-M   'P 1'
#
loop_
_entity.id
_entity.type
_entity.pdbx_description
1 polymer ?
#
loop_
_entity_poly.entity_id
_entity_poly.type
_entity_poly.pdbx_seq_one_letter_code
_entity_poly.pdbx_strand_id
1 'polypeptide(L)' 'MIRSIRHKGLKRLYEEDSTREIIREHAEKLRDILARLDAAGSVADMDLPGYRTP' A
#
# COMPACT_ATOMS: atom_id res chain seq x y z
N MET A 1 -0.46 -6.20 10.07
CA MET A 1 -1.90 -6.31 9.74
C MET A 1 -2.51 -4.91 9.69
N ILE A 2 -3.03 -4.50 8.55
CA ILE A 2 -3.66 -3.19 8.38
C ILE A 2 -5.01 -3.19 9.10
N ARG A 3 -5.18 -2.31 10.09
CA ARG A 3 -6.43 -2.20 10.86
C ARG A 3 -7.48 -1.31 10.19
N SER A 4 -7.04 -0.28 9.48
CA SER A 4 -7.93 0.68 8.84
C SER A 4 -7.22 1.43 7.72
N ILE A 5 -7.94 1.71 6.64
CA ILE A 5 -7.47 2.52 5.52
C ILE A 5 -8.43 3.69 5.32
N ARG A 6 -7.94 4.93 5.46
CA ARG A 6 -8.74 6.16 5.31
C ARG A 6 -9.04 6.47 3.84
N HIS A 7 -8.09 6.22 2.94
CA HIS A 7 -8.23 6.55 1.52
C HIS A 7 -9.07 5.50 0.80
N LYS A 8 -10.22 5.91 0.24
CA LYS A 8 -11.19 4.99 -0.40
C LYS A 8 -10.56 4.14 -1.51
N GLY A 9 -9.76 4.76 -2.37
CA GLY A 9 -9.09 4.03 -3.45
C GLY A 9 -8.04 3.04 -2.98
N LEU A 10 -7.34 3.31 -1.86
CA LEU A 10 -6.38 2.35 -1.32
C LEU A 10 -7.10 1.20 -0.62
N LYS A 11 -8.22 1.50 0.04
CA LYS A 11 -9.09 0.49 0.65
C LYS A 11 -9.63 -0.47 -0.42
N ARG A 12 -10.16 0.06 -1.52
CA ARG A 12 -10.62 -0.74 -2.68
C ARG A 12 -9.50 -1.55 -3.33
N LEU A 13 -8.31 -0.98 -3.47
CA LEU A 13 -7.17 -1.73 -3.98
C LEU A 13 -6.80 -2.91 -3.07
N TYR A 14 -6.83 -2.69 -1.75
CA TYR A 14 -6.51 -3.71 -0.76
C TYR A 14 -7.57 -4.82 -0.66
N GLU A 15 -8.86 -4.45 -0.64
CA GLU A 15 -9.97 -5.37 -0.38
C GLU A 15 -10.52 -6.04 -1.65
N GLU A 16 -10.50 -5.35 -2.79
CA GLU A 16 -11.17 -5.77 -4.03
C GLU A 16 -10.21 -5.90 -5.23
N ASP A 17 -8.91 -5.66 -5.04
CA ASP A 17 -7.91 -5.54 -6.11
C ASP A 17 -8.29 -4.52 -7.22
N SER A 18 -9.08 -3.50 -6.85
CA SER A 18 -9.65 -2.55 -7.79
C SER A 18 -8.79 -1.30 -7.95
N THR A 19 -8.37 -0.99 -9.19
CA THR A 19 -7.57 0.20 -9.52
C THR A 19 -8.41 1.41 -9.96
N ARG A 20 -9.73 1.39 -9.76
CA ARG A 20 -10.65 2.40 -10.32
C ARG A 20 -10.51 3.78 -9.66
N GLU A 21 -10.06 3.83 -8.42
CA GLU A 21 -10.01 5.05 -7.59
C GLU A 21 -8.56 5.46 -7.23
N ILE A 22 -7.59 5.01 -8.02
CA ILE A 22 -6.16 5.35 -7.87
C ILE A 22 -5.56 5.68 -9.24
N ILE A 23 -4.38 6.29 -9.22
CA ILE A 23 -3.55 6.46 -10.41
C ILE A 23 -3.05 5.08 -10.84
N ARG A 24 -3.43 4.64 -12.05
CA ARG A 24 -3.13 3.30 -12.56
C ARG A 24 -1.62 3.02 -12.63
N GLU A 25 -0.82 4.02 -12.97
CA GLU A 25 0.66 3.89 -13.02
C GLU A 25 1.27 3.56 -11.65
N HIS A 26 0.56 3.82 -10.56
CA HIS A 26 1.03 3.54 -9.21
C HIS A 26 0.43 2.26 -8.61
N ALA A 27 -0.44 1.55 -9.35
CA ALA A 27 -1.19 0.42 -8.80
C ALA A 27 -0.27 -0.69 -8.26
N GLU A 28 0.77 -1.06 -9.01
CA GLU A 28 1.74 -2.08 -8.60
C GLU A 28 2.50 -1.65 -7.33
N LYS A 29 3.10 -0.46 -7.34
CA LYS A 29 3.80 0.10 -6.17
C LYS A 29 2.89 0.19 -4.94
N LEU A 30 1.63 0.58 -5.11
CA LEU A 30 0.67 0.67 -4.01
C LEU A 30 0.32 -0.71 -3.45
N ARG A 31 0.19 -1.75 -4.29
CA ARG A 31 0.00 -3.13 -3.82
C ARG A 31 1.18 -3.61 -3.00
N ASP A 32 2.40 -3.36 -3.47
CA ASP A 32 3.61 -3.76 -2.76
C ASP A 32 3.68 -3.12 -1.37
N ILE A 33 3.40 -1.81 -1.29
CA ILE A 33 3.39 -1.08 -0.03
C ILE A 33 2.30 -1.63 0.91
N LEU A 34 1.09 -1.89 0.41
CA LEU A 34 -0.02 -2.41 1.21
C LEU A 34 0.28 -3.83 1.72
N ALA A 35 0.81 -4.71 0.88
CA ALA A 35 1.22 -6.05 1.28
C ALA A 35 2.32 -6.01 2.35
N ARG A 36 3.31 -5.11 2.19
CA ARG A 36 4.39 -4.91 3.17
C ARG A 36 3.85 -4.40 4.51
N LEU A 37 2.96 -3.39 4.49
CA LEU A 37 2.32 -2.86 5.70
C LEU A 37 1.48 -3.92 6.42
N ASP A 38 0.83 -4.81 5.66
CA ASP A 38 0.05 -5.88 6.25
C ASP A 38 0.94 -6.96 6.90
N ALA A 39 2.10 -7.25 6.31
CA ALA A 39 3.07 -8.20 6.84
C ALA A 39 4.00 -7.62 7.93
N ALA A 40 4.17 -6.30 8.01
CA ALA A 40 5.12 -5.66 8.92
C ALA A 40 4.78 -5.91 10.39
N GLY A 41 5.78 -6.35 11.16
CA GLY A 41 5.74 -6.48 12.61
C GLY A 41 6.30 -5.25 13.33
N SER A 42 7.10 -4.43 12.64
CA SER A 42 7.70 -3.21 13.17
C SER A 42 7.85 -2.12 12.10
N VAL A 43 8.11 -0.88 12.51
CA VAL A 43 8.36 0.25 11.59
C VAL A 43 9.60 0.00 10.71
N ALA A 44 10.61 -0.70 11.24
CA ALA A 44 11.84 -1.00 10.51
C ALA A 44 11.59 -1.88 9.28
N ASP A 45 10.52 -2.70 9.28
CA ASP A 45 10.19 -3.56 8.14
C ASP A 45 9.80 -2.77 6.89
N MET A 46 9.40 -1.50 7.06
CA MET A 46 9.05 -0.57 5.98
C MET A 46 10.24 0.25 5.49
N ASP A 47 11.41 0.14 6.12
CA ASP A 47 12.60 0.94 5.78
C ASP A 47 13.37 0.37 4.58
N LEU A 48 12.69 0.33 3.42
CA LEU A 48 13.24 -0.21 2.19
C LEU A 48 13.82 0.90 1.30
N PRO A 49 14.98 0.64 0.65
CA PRO A 49 15.46 1.48 -0.44
C PRO A 49 14.38 1.64 -1.53
N GLY A 50 14.12 2.88 -1.95
CA GLY A 50 13.10 3.20 -2.96
C GLY A 50 11.71 3.54 -2.42
N TYR A 51 11.45 3.34 -1.12
CA TYR A 51 10.22 3.85 -0.46
C TYR A 51 10.37 5.30 -0.01
N ARG A 52 11.62 5.75 0.16
CA ARG A 52 11.97 7.16 0.35
C ARG A 52 12.20 7.77 -1.04
N THR A 53 11.21 8.48 -1.58
CA THR A 53 11.47 9.40 -2.69
C THR A 53 11.98 10.73 -2.12
N PRO A 54 12.98 11.37 -2.74
CA PRO A 54 13.38 12.73 -2.38
C PRO A 54 12.25 13.75 -2.57
#